data_AF-A0A816B4R9-F1
#
_entry.id   AF-A0A816B4R9-F1
#
_cell.length_a   1.000
_cell.length_b   1.000
_cell.length_c   1.000
_cell.angle_alpha   90.00
_cell.angle_beta   90.00
_cell.angle_gamma   90.00
#
_symmetry.space_group_name_H-M   'P 1'
#
loop_
_entity.id
_entity.type
_entity.pdbx_description
1 polymer ?
#
loop_
_entity_poly.entity_id
_entity_poly.type
_entity_poly.pdbx_seq_one_letter_code
_entity_poly.pdbx_strand_id
1 'polypeptide(L)'
;GAIGLASGFYQIIVLCGRGLTLNINKSFVSFYQNYNLVQFLSCYMGRDTQKNGISSKDQALLVEKILKFLWFIILYQEDDCQYRLKSFGCPANQHKYIINGNEPLTAVNYFNDRWQIPLRYPHLPVVELYHPNDNNRSYTLPMELVAVDEGQPNLQAITTEQHIEAIRKTLVHPDKCHIMIQRVVDERRFDHDSYLQKFGITVDVNEMLRIPGRILPSPEIKYKLSDINQHDIIEGVQIGRWCQHKPDDQQICLTRDFTQRILQVMSKHGVQFNSSPIEKYDAAILPTMLARMNELKMLRCEVIIDILDQVGDEMYNAVKQLAKIKIVKKLNILLDDCHQLIPLVSSLNSPTSRSDVFMFFGIGYTHIAFSSERASIAFICGSTDSTNSK
;
A
#
# COMPACT_ATOMS: atom_id res chain seq x y z
N GLY A 1 4.27 14.76 -7.21
CA GLY A 1 3.97 14.75 -5.76
C GLY A 1 5.25 14.97 -4.97
N ALA A 2 5.19 14.86 -3.65
CA ALA A 2 6.35 15.09 -2.76
C ALA A 2 7.36 13.92 -2.74
N ILE A 3 7.05 12.81 -3.42
CA ILE A 3 7.88 11.61 -3.52
C ILE A 3 8.24 11.31 -4.98
N GLY A 4 9.41 10.73 -5.20
CA GLY A 4 9.86 10.14 -6.46
C GLY A 4 10.20 8.66 -6.31
N LEU A 5 10.13 7.91 -7.40
CA LEU A 5 10.54 6.51 -7.44
C LEU A 5 11.99 6.44 -7.92
N ALA A 6 12.90 5.93 -7.09
CA ALA A 6 14.27 5.66 -7.48
C ALA A 6 14.44 4.17 -7.79
N SER A 7 15.27 3.87 -8.80
CA SER A 7 15.70 2.50 -9.08
C SER A 7 17.07 2.25 -8.47
N GLY A 8 17.18 1.14 -7.76
CA GLY A 8 18.45 0.60 -7.29
C GLY A 8 18.57 -0.87 -7.67
N PHE A 9 19.43 -1.57 -6.95
CA PHE A 9 19.54 -3.02 -7.04
C PHE A 9 19.75 -3.61 -5.65
N TYR A 10 19.29 -4.84 -5.52
CA TYR A 10 19.57 -5.73 -4.41
C TYR A 10 20.73 -6.63 -4.80
N GLN A 11 21.64 -6.88 -3.85
CA GLN A 11 22.75 -7.82 -4.01
C GLN A 11 22.86 -8.69 -2.77
N ILE A 12 23.06 -10.00 -2.97
CA ILE A 12 23.34 -10.96 -1.90
C ILE A 12 24.20 -12.10 -2.43
N ILE A 13 25.11 -12.60 -1.60
CA ILE A 13 25.87 -13.81 -1.88
C ILE A 13 25.14 -15.00 -1.25
N VAL A 14 24.85 -16.02 -2.06
CA VAL A 14 24.16 -17.23 -1.63
C VAL A 14 24.99 -18.46 -1.98
N LEU A 15 25.22 -19.33 -1.00
CA LEU A 15 25.78 -20.65 -1.24
C LEU A 15 24.66 -21.58 -1.74
N CYS A 16 24.81 -22.11 -2.95
CA CYS A 16 23.88 -23.07 -3.54
C CYS A 16 24.60 -24.40 -3.85
N GLY A 17 23.84 -25.41 -4.31
CA GLY A 17 24.41 -26.71 -4.68
C GLY A 17 25.43 -26.67 -5.84
N ARG A 18 25.58 -25.53 -6.53
CA ARG A 18 26.59 -25.29 -7.56
C ARG A 18 27.75 -24.39 -7.11
N GLY A 19 27.78 -24.03 -5.83
CA GLY A 19 28.79 -23.15 -5.24
C GLY A 19 28.24 -21.79 -4.84
N LEU A 20 29.15 -20.84 -4.59
CA LEU A 20 28.83 -19.46 -4.24
C LEU A 20 28.28 -18.73 -5.46
N THR A 21 27.16 -18.03 -5.28
CA THR A 21 26.48 -17.26 -6.32
C THR A 21 26.20 -15.85 -5.85
N LEU A 22 26.39 -14.87 -6.73
CA LEU A 22 25.98 -13.49 -6.49
C LEU A 22 24.59 -13.30 -7.11
N ASN A 23 23.57 -13.14 -6.26
CA ASN A 23 22.22 -12.86 -6.69
C ASN A 23 22.02 -11.34 -6.74
N ILE A 24 21.70 -10.84 -7.94
CA ILE A 24 21.44 -9.44 -8.21
C ILE A 24 20.01 -9.32 -8.74
N ASN A 25 19.25 -8.39 -8.18
CA ASN A 25 17.94 -8.05 -8.70
C ASN A 25 17.74 -6.53 -8.71
N LYS A 26 16.90 -6.04 -9.61
CA LYS A 26 16.51 -4.63 -9.60
C LYS A 26 15.57 -4.37 -8.42
N SER A 27 15.76 -3.25 -7.74
CA SER A 27 14.89 -2.80 -6.66
C SER A 27 14.38 -1.40 -6.96
N PHE A 28 13.23 -1.07 -6.39
CA PHE A 28 12.64 0.26 -6.50
C PHE A 28 12.20 0.70 -5.12
N VAL A 29 12.53 1.94 -4.76
CA VAL A 29 12.18 2.54 -3.48
C VAL A 29 11.71 3.97 -3.75
N SER A 30 10.67 4.39 -3.04
CA SER A 30 10.20 5.77 -3.10
C SER A 30 11.04 6.63 -2.16
N PHE A 31 11.49 7.79 -2.62
CA PHE A 31 12.25 8.77 -1.85
C PHE A 31 11.51 10.10 -1.82
N TYR A 32 11.70 10.88 -0.76
CA TYR A 32 11.24 12.26 -0.73
C TYR A 32 12.06 13.11 -1.71
N GLN A 33 11.38 14.02 -2.41
CA GLN A 33 12.03 14.96 -3.32
C GLN A 33 12.77 16.04 -2.53
N ASN A 34 13.97 16.41 -2.98
CA ASN A 34 14.72 17.55 -2.46
C ASN A 34 14.05 18.85 -2.95
N TYR A 35 12.99 19.24 -2.26
CA TYR A 35 12.26 20.49 -2.50
C TYR A 35 12.41 21.40 -1.30
N ASN A 36 12.30 22.72 -1.54
CA ASN A 36 12.13 23.64 -0.44
C ASN A 36 10.85 23.29 0.33
N LEU A 37 10.81 23.60 1.62
CA LEU A 37 9.75 23.13 2.51
C LEU A 37 8.36 23.60 2.05
N VAL A 38 8.27 24.80 1.46
CA VAL A 38 7.01 25.33 0.92
C VAL A 38 6.50 24.48 -0.26
N GLN A 39 7.36 24.17 -1.23
CA GLN A 39 7.06 23.34 -2.39
C GLN A 39 6.75 21.90 -1.99
N PHE A 40 7.54 21.36 -1.04
CA PHE A 40 7.32 20.03 -0.48
C PHE A 40 5.91 19.93 0.13
N LEU A 41 5.54 20.89 0.98
CA LEU A 41 4.23 20.91 1.62
C LEU A 41 3.10 21.16 0.63
N SER A 42 3.30 21.99 -0.40
CA SER A 42 2.33 22.14 -1.49
C SER A 42 2.06 20.80 -2.20
N CYS A 43 3.14 20.07 -2.51
CA CYS A 43 3.05 18.77 -3.17
C CYS A 43 2.46 17.68 -2.26
N TYR A 44 2.75 17.72 -0.97
CA TYR A 44 2.28 16.73 0.01
C TYR A 44 0.80 16.93 0.34
N MET A 45 0.35 18.19 0.51
CA MET A 45 -1.04 18.52 0.82
C MET A 45 -1.94 18.55 -0.43
N GLY A 46 -1.38 18.51 -1.64
CA GLY A 46 -2.13 18.59 -2.89
C GLY A 46 -2.80 19.95 -3.12
N ARG A 47 -2.32 21.02 -2.45
CA ARG A 47 -2.83 22.39 -2.57
C ARG A 47 -1.70 23.39 -2.54
N ASP A 48 -1.87 24.53 -3.20
CA ASP A 48 -0.88 25.60 -3.22
C ASP A 48 -0.77 26.26 -1.83
N THR A 49 0.28 25.91 -1.06
CA THR A 49 0.55 26.49 0.26
C THR A 49 1.16 27.88 0.16
N GLN A 50 1.74 28.25 -0.98
CA GLN A 50 2.32 29.58 -1.21
C GLN A 50 1.21 30.65 -1.14
N LYS A 51 0.07 30.38 -1.76
CA LYS A 51 -1.09 31.31 -1.75
C LYS A 51 -1.97 31.16 -0.53
N ASN A 52 -2.28 29.92 -0.14
CA ASN A 52 -3.34 29.65 0.85
C ASN A 52 -2.84 29.56 2.29
N GLY A 53 -1.52 29.52 2.50
CA GLY A 53 -0.93 29.28 3.81
C GLY A 53 -1.28 27.91 4.39
N ILE A 54 -0.91 27.73 5.66
CA ILE A 54 -1.07 26.47 6.41
C ILE A 54 -1.78 26.79 7.73
N SER A 55 -2.93 26.18 7.97
CA SER A 55 -3.69 26.40 9.21
C SER A 55 -2.95 25.82 10.42
N SER A 56 -3.17 26.37 11.62
CA SER A 56 -2.51 25.86 12.84
C SER A 56 -2.81 24.39 13.12
N LYS A 57 -4.01 23.91 12.75
CA LYS A 57 -4.38 22.48 12.84
C LYS A 57 -3.56 21.63 11.87
N ASP A 58 -3.43 22.07 10.61
CA ASP A 58 -2.63 21.36 9.62
C ASP A 58 -1.15 21.34 9.99
N GLN A 59 -0.62 22.44 10.52
CA GLN A 59 0.76 22.55 10.99
C GLN A 59 1.07 21.46 12.04
N ALA A 60 0.24 21.33 13.08
CA ALA A 60 0.40 20.30 14.10
C ALA A 60 0.38 18.88 13.50
N LEU A 61 -0.58 18.61 12.62
CA LEU A 61 -0.71 17.31 11.96
C LEU A 61 0.49 16.98 11.05
N LEU A 62 1.03 17.98 10.34
CA LEU A 62 2.21 17.81 9.49
C LEU A 62 3.45 17.47 10.32
N VAL A 63 3.67 18.14 11.45
CA VAL A 63 4.78 17.80 12.36
C VAL A 63 4.62 16.37 12.87
N GLU A 64 3.44 16.04 13.38
CA GLU A 64 3.19 14.74 13.98
C GLU A 64 3.32 13.58 12.99
N LYS A 65 2.79 13.75 11.77
CA LYS A 65 2.72 12.67 10.78
C LYS A 65 3.99 12.54 9.98
N ILE A 66 4.59 13.64 9.52
CA ILE A 66 5.68 13.59 8.51
C ILE A 66 6.93 14.35 8.93
N LEU A 67 6.84 15.64 9.26
CA LEU A 67 8.03 16.50 9.31
C LEU A 67 9.00 16.10 10.42
N LYS A 68 8.52 15.58 11.56
CA LYS A 68 9.40 15.11 12.65
C LYS A 68 10.30 13.93 12.25
N PHE A 69 9.93 13.20 11.19
CA PHE A 69 10.67 12.03 10.69
C PHE A 69 11.63 12.37 9.55
N LEU A 70 11.62 13.61 9.05
CA LEU A 70 12.50 14.07 7.97
C LEU A 70 13.73 14.83 8.50
N TRP A 71 14.79 14.77 7.72
CA TRP A 71 15.97 15.61 7.80
C TRP A 71 15.82 16.81 6.86
N PHE A 72 16.37 17.94 7.28
CA PHE A 72 16.29 19.20 6.55
C PHE A 72 17.67 19.84 6.47
N ILE A 73 17.88 20.60 5.40
CA ILE A 73 19.07 21.42 5.17
C ILE A 73 18.66 22.89 5.04
N ILE A 74 19.62 23.78 5.30
CA ILE A 74 19.43 25.24 5.21
C ILE A 74 19.95 25.71 3.85
N LEU A 75 19.12 26.40 3.07
CA LEU A 75 19.40 26.68 1.66
C LEU A 75 20.40 27.82 1.40
N TYR A 76 20.63 28.69 2.39
CA TYR A 76 21.52 29.86 2.24
C TYR A 76 22.89 29.69 2.91
N GLN A 77 23.11 28.54 3.57
CA GLN A 77 24.39 28.20 4.18
C GLN A 77 25.02 27.08 3.36
N GLU A 78 26.33 27.16 3.13
CA GLU A 78 27.11 26.06 2.56
C GLU A 78 27.64 25.20 3.72
N ASP A 79 26.72 24.55 4.44
CA ASP A 79 27.07 23.50 5.39
C ASP A 79 26.31 22.21 5.08
N ASP A 80 27.00 21.06 5.23
CA ASP A 80 26.40 19.74 5.08
C ASP A 80 25.64 19.32 6.37
N CYS A 81 25.18 20.30 7.14
CA CYS A 81 24.52 20.08 8.41
C CYS A 81 23.06 19.67 8.20
N GLN A 82 22.69 18.53 8.78
CA GLN A 82 21.30 18.04 8.77
C GLN A 82 20.58 18.43 10.07
N TYR A 83 19.36 18.92 9.94
CA TYR A 83 18.52 19.36 11.04
C TYR A 83 17.21 18.58 11.10
N ARG A 84 16.59 18.56 12.29
CA ARG A 84 15.23 18.08 12.50
C ARG A 84 14.28 19.26 12.71
N LEU A 85 13.06 19.13 12.22
CA LEU A 85 12.01 20.13 12.44
C LEU A 85 11.27 19.85 13.73
N LYS A 86 11.21 20.85 14.61
CA LYS A 86 10.55 20.79 15.92
C LYS A 86 9.12 21.33 15.87
N SER A 87 8.93 22.54 15.34
CA SER A 87 7.63 23.21 15.36
C SER A 87 7.51 24.29 14.27
N PHE A 88 6.28 24.76 14.06
CA PHE A 88 5.99 25.97 13.31
C PHE A 88 5.87 27.16 14.27
N GLY A 89 6.32 28.34 13.84
CA GLY A 89 6.18 29.60 14.56
C GLY A 89 5.16 30.55 13.92
N CYS A 90 5.22 31.82 14.30
CA CYS A 90 4.42 32.87 13.68
C CYS A 90 4.88 33.18 12.24
N PRO A 91 4.05 33.86 11.43
CA PRO A 91 4.44 34.37 10.11
C PRO A 91 5.79 35.09 10.10
N ALA A 92 6.58 34.94 9.04
CA ALA A 92 7.92 35.54 8.94
C ALA A 92 7.92 37.08 9.03
N ASN A 93 6.86 37.75 8.57
CA ASN A 93 6.68 39.19 8.76
C ASN A 93 6.37 39.62 10.20
N GLN A 94 5.98 38.68 11.07
CA GLN A 94 5.68 38.92 12.49
C GLN A 94 6.77 38.39 13.42
N HIS A 95 7.52 37.36 12.99
CA HIS A 95 8.63 36.82 13.76
C HIS A 95 9.76 37.85 13.88
N LYS A 96 10.28 38.04 15.09
CA LYS A 96 11.31 39.03 15.38
C LYS A 96 12.56 38.36 15.98
N TYR A 97 13.72 38.66 15.41
CA TYR A 97 15.03 38.27 15.95
C TYR A 97 15.57 39.38 16.85
N ILE A 98 16.04 39.01 18.05
CA ILE A 98 16.74 39.90 18.95
C ILE A 98 18.23 39.62 18.81
N ILE A 99 18.99 40.58 18.31
CA ILE A 99 20.43 40.44 18.06
C ILE A 99 21.16 41.35 19.04
N ASN A 100 21.85 40.78 20.03
CA ASN A 100 22.83 41.45 20.89
C ASN A 100 22.47 42.88 21.36
N GLY A 101 21.24 43.10 21.80
CA GLY A 101 20.80 44.39 22.37
C GLY A 101 20.28 45.42 21.35
N ASN A 102 20.25 45.10 20.06
CA ASN A 102 19.63 45.94 19.03
C ASN A 102 18.09 45.82 19.05
N GLU A 103 17.42 46.78 18.39
CA GLU A 103 15.98 46.71 18.17
C GLU A 103 15.59 45.41 17.44
N PRO A 104 14.48 44.75 17.81
CA PRO A 104 14.08 43.50 17.20
C PRO A 104 13.76 43.68 15.70
N LEU A 105 14.46 42.94 14.84
CA LEU A 105 14.22 42.93 13.39
C LEU A 105 13.26 41.82 13.03
N THR A 106 12.28 42.11 12.15
CA THR A 106 11.43 41.05 11.59
C THR A 106 12.26 40.06 10.78
N ALA A 107 11.80 38.82 10.59
CA ALA A 107 12.55 37.86 9.79
C ALA A 107 12.77 38.37 8.36
N VAL A 108 11.78 39.05 7.78
CA VAL A 108 11.90 39.71 6.46
C VAL A 108 13.09 40.67 6.42
N ASN A 109 13.16 41.60 7.38
CA ASN A 109 14.24 42.60 7.39
C ASN A 109 15.58 41.94 7.75
N TYR A 110 15.59 41.02 8.72
CA TYR A 110 16.80 40.33 9.15
C TYR A 110 17.50 39.59 8.00
N PHE A 111 16.75 38.80 7.22
CA PHE A 111 17.32 38.05 6.10
C PHE A 111 17.71 38.93 4.91
N ASN A 112 16.94 39.99 4.65
CA ASN A 112 17.27 40.97 3.63
C ASN A 112 18.54 41.75 3.98
N ASP A 113 18.66 42.26 5.21
CA ASP A 113 19.78 43.10 5.62
C ASP A 113 21.07 42.29 5.73
N ARG A 114 21.01 41.08 6.34
CA ARG A 114 22.20 40.28 6.66
C ARG A 114 22.70 39.43 5.50
N TRP A 115 21.80 38.89 4.67
CA TRP A 115 22.17 37.99 3.56
C TRP A 115 21.66 38.45 2.19
N GLN A 116 21.00 39.62 2.09
CA GLN A 116 20.44 40.12 0.82
C GLN A 116 19.42 39.14 0.20
N ILE A 117 18.66 38.45 1.07
CA ILE A 117 17.63 37.49 0.65
C ILE A 117 16.25 38.10 0.87
N PRO A 118 15.58 38.59 -0.20
CA PRO A 118 14.20 39.04 -0.10
C PRO A 118 13.26 37.83 0.01
N LEU A 119 12.54 37.76 1.13
CA LEU A 119 11.57 36.69 1.38
C LEU A 119 10.37 36.81 0.42
N ARG A 120 10.03 35.73 -0.30
CA ARG A 120 8.93 35.72 -1.28
C ARG A 120 7.59 35.45 -0.61
N TYR A 121 7.59 34.75 0.52
CA TYR A 121 6.38 34.33 1.21
C TYR A 121 6.37 34.79 2.68
N PRO A 122 6.38 36.12 2.95
CA PRO A 122 6.52 36.66 4.30
C PRO A 122 5.32 36.36 5.22
N HIS A 123 4.15 36.04 4.65
CA HIS A 123 2.94 35.62 5.37
C HIS A 123 3.01 34.16 5.87
N LEU A 124 3.94 33.35 5.36
CA LEU A 124 4.11 31.97 5.77
C LEU A 124 4.86 31.87 7.11
N PRO A 125 4.57 30.85 7.92
CA PRO A 125 5.22 30.66 9.21
C PRO A 125 6.73 30.43 9.08
N VAL A 126 7.47 30.82 10.11
CA VAL A 126 8.82 30.30 10.34
C VAL A 126 8.74 28.88 10.91
N VAL A 127 9.84 28.12 10.82
CA VAL A 127 9.99 26.79 11.40
C VAL A 127 11.17 26.76 12.35
N GLU A 128 11.03 26.02 13.44
CA GLU A 128 12.10 25.79 14.40
C GLU A 128 12.82 24.48 14.04
N LEU A 129 14.09 24.61 13.66
CA LEU A 129 15.00 23.50 13.41
C LEU A 129 15.92 23.29 14.62
N TYR A 130 16.37 22.06 14.84
CA TYR A 130 17.41 21.76 15.83
C TYR A 130 18.33 20.66 15.31
N HIS A 131 19.58 20.68 15.78
CA HIS A 131 20.52 19.61 15.49
C HIS A 131 20.42 18.55 16.61
N PRO A 132 20.23 17.25 16.31
CA PRO A 132 20.02 16.24 17.36
C PRO A 132 21.17 16.07 18.35
N ASN A 133 22.40 16.42 17.95
CA ASN A 133 23.56 16.40 18.84
C ASN A 133 23.75 17.72 19.62
N ASP A 134 22.92 18.73 19.39
CA ASP A 134 22.92 20.02 20.10
C ASP A 134 21.48 20.46 20.40
N ASN A 135 20.86 19.82 21.39
CA ASN A 135 19.48 20.09 21.79
C ASN A 135 19.28 21.46 22.46
N ASN A 136 20.35 22.17 22.82
CA ASN A 136 20.26 23.48 23.47
C ASN A 136 20.12 24.63 22.46
N ARG A 137 20.37 24.37 21.17
CA ARG A 137 20.33 25.39 20.12
C ARG A 137 19.28 25.04 19.08
N SER A 138 18.28 25.91 18.96
CA SER A 138 17.32 25.87 17.86
C SER A 138 17.52 27.06 16.91
N TYR A 139 17.20 26.81 15.65
CA TYR A 139 17.29 27.77 14.56
C TYR A 139 15.89 28.01 14.04
N THR A 140 15.34 29.19 14.31
CA THR A 140 14.06 29.59 13.72
C THR A 140 14.34 30.20 12.35
N LEU A 141 13.75 29.67 11.28
CA LEU A 141 13.99 30.09 9.90
C LEU A 141 12.68 30.19 9.10
N PRO A 142 12.53 31.14 8.16
CA PRO A 142 11.45 31.13 7.18
C PRO A 142 11.43 29.80 6.41
N MET A 143 10.24 29.22 6.20
CA MET A 143 10.10 27.93 5.50
C MET A 143 10.76 27.90 4.11
N GLU A 144 10.79 29.02 3.39
CA GLU A 144 11.36 29.06 2.04
C GLU A 144 12.90 28.93 2.02
N LEU A 145 13.55 29.06 3.18
CA LEU A 145 15.01 28.91 3.36
C LEU A 145 15.41 27.52 3.87
N VAL A 146 14.45 26.60 3.97
CA VAL A 146 14.64 25.22 4.45
C VAL A 146 14.24 24.26 3.34
N ALA A 147 15.01 23.19 3.13
CA ALA A 147 14.65 22.12 2.20
C ALA A 147 14.67 20.75 2.86
N VAL A 148 13.88 19.83 2.33
CA VAL A 148 13.96 18.41 2.69
C VAL A 148 15.27 17.86 2.14
N ASP A 149 16.07 17.25 3.00
CA ASP A 149 17.35 16.68 2.60
C ASP A 149 17.17 15.52 1.60
N GLU A 150 18.15 15.32 0.73
CA GLU A 150 18.08 14.29 -0.31
C GLU A 150 18.31 12.86 0.23
N GLY A 151 18.00 11.85 -0.60
CA GLY A 151 18.30 10.46 -0.27
C GLY A 151 17.44 9.85 0.86
N GLN A 152 16.41 10.55 1.33
CA GLN A 152 15.53 10.06 2.39
C GLN A 152 14.40 9.16 1.85
N PRO A 153 14.35 7.86 2.23
CA PRO A 153 13.29 6.97 1.75
C PRO A 153 11.93 7.38 2.34
N ASN A 154 10.88 7.25 1.55
CA ASN A 154 9.51 7.43 2.01
C ASN A 154 9.11 6.24 2.89
N LEU A 155 8.95 6.51 4.18
CA LEU A 155 8.53 5.52 5.18
C LEU A 155 7.01 5.49 5.39
N GLN A 156 6.26 6.37 4.72
CA GLN A 156 4.82 6.42 4.84
C GLN A 156 4.12 5.58 3.78
N ALA A 157 2.91 5.13 4.10
CA ALA A 157 2.00 4.56 3.12
C ALA A 157 1.75 5.55 1.97
N ILE A 158 1.93 5.09 0.75
CA ILE A 158 1.62 5.85 -0.47
C ILE A 158 0.13 5.75 -0.80
N THR A 159 -0.41 6.74 -1.52
CA THR A 159 -1.81 6.70 -1.96
C THR A 159 -2.03 5.61 -3.02
N THR A 160 -3.28 5.22 -3.25
CA THR A 160 -3.64 4.25 -4.30
C THR A 160 -3.15 4.70 -5.68
N GLU A 161 -3.28 5.99 -6.01
CA GLU A 161 -2.81 6.53 -7.30
C GLU A 161 -1.28 6.44 -7.41
N GLN A 162 -0.57 6.80 -6.34
CA GLN A 162 0.89 6.69 -6.27
C GLN A 162 1.34 5.23 -6.38
N HIS A 163 0.61 4.30 -5.77
CA HIS A 163 0.88 2.87 -5.84
C HIS A 163 0.68 2.31 -7.25
N ILE A 164 -0.42 2.68 -7.93
CA ILE A 164 -0.67 2.30 -9.32
C ILE A 164 0.44 2.84 -10.23
N GLU A 165 0.83 4.10 -10.05
CA GLU A 165 1.91 4.71 -10.83
C GLU A 165 3.26 4.03 -10.57
N ALA A 166 3.54 3.65 -9.32
CA ALA A 166 4.72 2.87 -8.98
C ALA A 166 4.70 1.51 -9.68
N ILE A 167 3.59 0.75 -9.58
CA ILE A 167 3.44 -0.54 -10.28
C ILE A 167 3.66 -0.39 -11.77
N ARG A 168 3.04 0.60 -12.42
CA ARG A 168 3.21 0.83 -13.86
C ARG A 168 4.67 1.07 -14.26
N LYS A 169 5.44 1.73 -13.39
CA LYS A 169 6.87 1.99 -13.60
C LYS A 169 7.78 0.80 -13.27
N THR A 170 7.38 -0.06 -12.34
CA THR A 170 8.18 -1.21 -11.89
C THR A 170 7.84 -2.51 -12.60
N LEU A 171 6.65 -2.64 -13.19
CA LEU A 171 6.22 -3.81 -13.95
C LEU A 171 6.96 -3.88 -15.28
N VAL A 172 7.93 -4.79 -15.36
CA VAL A 172 8.81 -4.94 -16.52
C VAL A 172 8.80 -6.40 -16.98
N HIS A 173 8.76 -6.62 -18.31
CA HIS A 173 8.82 -7.95 -18.90
C HIS A 173 10.15 -8.67 -18.56
N PRO A 174 10.16 -10.01 -18.34
CA PRO A 174 11.38 -10.74 -17.96
C PRO A 174 12.61 -10.44 -18.83
N ASP A 175 12.45 -10.33 -20.16
CA ASP A 175 13.58 -10.02 -21.07
C ASP A 175 14.20 -8.64 -20.79
N LYS A 176 13.35 -7.64 -20.49
CA LYS A 176 13.82 -6.30 -20.12
C LYS A 176 14.44 -6.31 -18.73
N CYS A 177 13.91 -7.09 -17.79
CA CYS A 177 14.51 -7.29 -16.48
C CYS A 177 15.93 -7.88 -16.60
N HIS A 178 16.12 -8.88 -17.46
CA HIS A 178 17.43 -9.47 -17.72
C HIS A 178 18.45 -8.43 -18.21
N ILE A 179 18.08 -7.63 -19.23
CA ILE A 179 18.93 -6.53 -19.73
C ILE A 179 19.25 -5.51 -18.63
N MET A 180 18.27 -5.16 -17.80
CA MET A 180 18.50 -4.23 -16.68
C MET A 180 19.46 -4.79 -15.64
N ILE A 181 19.38 -6.07 -15.31
CA ILE A 181 20.31 -6.72 -14.37
C ILE A 181 21.71 -6.77 -14.97
N GLN A 182 21.84 -7.13 -16.27
CA GLN A 182 23.13 -7.15 -16.94
C GLN A 182 23.80 -5.77 -16.92
N ARG A 183 23.02 -4.71 -17.18
CA ARG A 183 23.52 -3.34 -17.07
C ARG A 183 24.04 -3.00 -15.67
N VAL A 184 23.39 -3.47 -14.61
CA VAL A 184 23.90 -3.28 -13.23
C VAL A 184 25.24 -3.97 -13.04
N VAL A 185 25.40 -5.19 -13.56
CA VAL A 185 26.67 -5.93 -13.53
C VAL A 185 27.77 -5.17 -14.27
N ASP A 186 27.47 -4.68 -15.47
CA ASP A 186 28.40 -3.93 -16.32
C ASP A 186 28.83 -2.60 -15.68
N GLU A 187 27.88 -1.88 -15.06
CA GLU A 187 28.13 -0.61 -14.36
C GLU A 187 28.96 -0.84 -13.08
N ARG A 188 28.73 -1.94 -12.36
CA ARG A 188 29.41 -2.24 -11.10
C ARG A 188 30.80 -2.85 -11.28
N ARG A 189 31.06 -3.51 -12.41
CA ARG A 189 32.35 -4.14 -12.73
C ARG A 189 32.87 -5.00 -11.57
N PHE A 190 32.03 -5.94 -11.12
CA PHE A 190 32.36 -6.82 -9.99
C PHE A 190 33.65 -7.62 -10.19
N ASP A 191 34.01 -7.90 -11.45
CA ASP A 191 35.26 -8.53 -11.85
C ASP A 191 36.51 -7.65 -11.63
N HIS A 192 36.33 -6.32 -11.57
CA HIS A 192 37.39 -5.33 -11.33
C HIS A 192 37.31 -4.67 -9.95
N ASP A 193 36.46 -5.18 -9.05
CA ASP A 193 36.30 -4.60 -7.71
C ASP A 193 37.55 -4.85 -6.84
N SER A 194 38.20 -3.75 -6.42
CA SER A 194 39.46 -3.80 -5.66
C SER A 194 39.34 -4.49 -4.29
N TYR A 195 38.15 -4.50 -3.68
CA TYR A 195 37.93 -5.22 -2.44
C TYR A 195 37.80 -6.71 -2.72
N LEU A 196 36.98 -7.11 -3.71
CA LEU A 196 36.82 -8.52 -4.06
C LEU A 196 38.15 -9.18 -4.46
N GLN A 197 38.99 -8.48 -5.23
CA GLN A 197 40.32 -8.96 -5.61
C GLN A 197 41.24 -9.20 -4.40
N LYS A 198 41.19 -8.34 -3.37
CA LYS A 198 41.97 -8.55 -2.12
C LYS A 198 41.54 -9.79 -1.35
N PHE A 199 40.27 -10.18 -1.46
CA PHE A 199 39.75 -11.41 -0.87
C PHE A 199 39.90 -12.63 -1.80
N GLY A 200 40.50 -12.48 -2.98
CA GLY A 200 40.64 -13.55 -3.96
C GLY A 200 39.31 -14.01 -4.55
N ILE A 201 38.28 -13.15 -4.53
CA ILE A 201 36.95 -13.43 -5.07
C ILE A 201 36.87 -12.92 -6.51
N THR A 202 36.48 -13.79 -7.41
CA THR A 202 36.18 -13.46 -8.82
C THR A 202 34.71 -13.74 -9.11
N VAL A 203 34.03 -12.79 -9.75
CA VAL A 203 32.63 -12.91 -10.15
C VAL A 203 32.56 -13.13 -11.66
N ASP A 204 31.85 -14.16 -12.10
CA ASP A 204 31.50 -14.31 -13.52
C ASP A 204 30.40 -13.29 -13.86
N VAL A 205 30.75 -12.31 -14.70
CA VAL A 205 29.89 -11.21 -15.12
C VAL A 205 29.29 -11.44 -16.51
N ASN A 206 29.78 -12.44 -17.25
CA ASN A 206 29.42 -12.65 -18.65
C ASN A 206 28.18 -13.51 -18.81
N GLU A 207 27.97 -14.47 -17.91
CA GLU A 207 26.82 -15.37 -17.96
C GLU A 207 26.08 -15.48 -16.63
N MET A 208 24.75 -15.41 -16.69
CA MET A 208 23.90 -15.82 -15.57
C MET A 208 23.92 -17.35 -15.42
N LEU A 209 23.86 -17.83 -14.17
CA LEU A 209 23.85 -19.26 -13.86
C LEU A 209 22.67 -19.97 -14.54
N ARG A 210 22.97 -20.90 -15.46
CA ARG A 210 21.95 -21.68 -16.19
C ARG A 210 21.49 -22.90 -15.38
N ILE A 211 20.24 -22.91 -14.93
CA ILE A 211 19.70 -24.01 -14.11
C ILE A 211 18.67 -24.81 -14.93
N PRO A 212 18.77 -26.15 -15.01
CA PRO A 212 17.77 -26.97 -15.70
C PRO A 212 16.45 -26.95 -14.93
N GLY A 213 15.41 -26.38 -15.53
CA GLY A 213 14.04 -26.43 -15.02
C GLY A 213 13.28 -27.67 -15.50
N ARG A 214 12.18 -28.01 -14.84
CA ARG A 214 11.22 -29.03 -15.29
C ARG A 214 9.82 -28.44 -15.30
N ILE A 215 9.08 -28.69 -16.38
CA ILE A 215 7.65 -28.36 -16.47
C ILE A 215 6.89 -29.55 -15.92
N LEU A 216 6.24 -29.37 -14.77
CA LEU A 216 5.36 -30.39 -14.21
C LEU A 216 4.02 -30.35 -14.96
N PRO A 217 3.40 -31.51 -15.26
CA PRO A 217 2.07 -31.52 -15.85
C PRO A 217 1.07 -30.89 -14.87
N SER A 218 0.16 -30.08 -15.40
CA SER A 218 -0.95 -29.53 -14.62
C SER A 218 -1.80 -30.67 -14.04
N PRO A 219 -2.27 -30.56 -12.79
CA PRO A 219 -3.18 -31.55 -12.25
C PRO A 219 -4.51 -31.52 -13.02
N GLU A 220 -5.14 -32.68 -13.16
CA GLU A 220 -6.50 -32.77 -13.66
C GLU A 220 -7.47 -32.26 -12.58
N ILE A 221 -8.28 -31.25 -12.92
CA ILE A 221 -9.32 -30.74 -12.03
C ILE A 221 -10.59 -31.53 -12.34
N LYS A 222 -11.06 -32.32 -11.37
CA LYS A 222 -12.30 -33.09 -11.49
C LYS A 222 -13.47 -32.33 -10.88
N TYR A 223 -14.42 -31.94 -11.73
CA TYR A 223 -15.73 -31.45 -11.31
C TYR A 223 -16.74 -32.60 -11.20
N LYS A 224 -17.77 -32.46 -10.35
CA LYS A 224 -18.88 -33.43 -10.32
C LYS A 224 -19.78 -33.16 -11.53
N LEU A 225 -19.69 -34.00 -12.56
CA LEU A 225 -20.63 -33.95 -13.69
C LEU A 225 -22.04 -34.31 -13.19
N SER A 226 -23.04 -33.48 -13.51
CA SER A 226 -24.45 -33.90 -13.46
C SER A 226 -24.89 -34.27 -14.87
N ASP A 227 -25.62 -35.37 -15.03
CA ASP A 227 -26.00 -35.97 -16.32
C ASP A 227 -26.84 -35.07 -17.25
N ILE A 228 -27.17 -33.84 -16.85
CA ILE A 228 -28.12 -32.99 -17.56
C ILE A 228 -27.46 -31.93 -18.44
N ASN A 229 -26.22 -31.49 -18.18
CA ASN A 229 -25.51 -30.54 -19.07
C ASN A 229 -23.99 -30.67 -18.89
N GLN A 230 -23.25 -30.65 -20.00
CA GLN A 230 -21.78 -30.72 -20.12
C GLN A 230 -21.05 -29.48 -19.54
N HIS A 231 -21.42 -29.05 -18.33
CA HIS A 231 -20.78 -27.94 -17.62
C HIS A 231 -20.31 -28.42 -16.25
N ASP A 232 -19.19 -27.84 -15.81
CA ASP A 232 -18.53 -28.10 -14.53
C ASP A 232 -19.43 -27.64 -13.37
N ILE A 233 -20.33 -28.53 -12.96
CA ILE A 233 -21.29 -28.25 -11.90
C ILE A 233 -20.66 -28.59 -10.56
N ILE A 234 -20.85 -27.70 -9.61
CA ILE A 234 -20.52 -27.96 -8.23
C ILE A 234 -21.80 -28.32 -7.53
N GLU A 235 -21.70 -29.28 -6.62
CA GLU A 235 -22.77 -29.87 -5.82
C GLU A 235 -23.93 -28.87 -5.59
N GLY A 236 -25.17 -29.30 -5.87
CA GLY A 236 -26.36 -28.44 -5.92
C GLY A 236 -26.63 -27.62 -4.66
N VAL A 237 -25.86 -26.57 -4.40
CA VAL A 237 -25.97 -25.75 -3.19
C VAL A 237 -27.26 -24.97 -3.29
N GLN A 238 -28.19 -25.29 -2.42
CA GLN A 238 -29.43 -24.56 -2.30
C GLN A 238 -29.28 -23.48 -1.25
N ILE A 239 -29.31 -22.22 -1.69
CA ILE A 239 -29.36 -21.06 -0.82
C ILE A 239 -30.83 -20.76 -0.57
N GLY A 240 -31.24 -20.97 0.67
CA GLY A 240 -32.60 -20.72 1.14
C GLY A 240 -32.84 -19.22 1.24
N ARG A 241 -32.49 -18.64 2.39
CA ARG A 241 -32.77 -17.22 2.69
C ARG A 241 -31.55 -16.34 2.42
N TRP A 242 -31.72 -15.28 1.64
CA TRP A 242 -30.64 -14.34 1.34
C TRP A 242 -31.11 -12.90 1.27
N CYS A 243 -30.17 -11.97 1.43
CA CYS A 243 -30.43 -10.53 1.40
C CYS A 243 -29.58 -9.85 0.33
N GLN A 244 -30.17 -8.85 -0.31
CA GLN A 244 -29.47 -7.91 -1.18
C GLN A 244 -29.60 -6.51 -0.59
N HIS A 245 -28.46 -5.89 -0.31
CA HIS A 245 -28.38 -4.50 0.11
C HIS A 245 -27.92 -3.62 -1.06
N LYS A 246 -28.67 -2.54 -1.32
CA LYS A 246 -28.45 -1.62 -2.45
C LYS A 246 -28.23 -0.19 -1.94
N PRO A 247 -27.38 0.62 -2.62
CA PRO A 247 -27.24 2.03 -2.31
C PRO A 247 -28.48 2.82 -2.76
N ASP A 248 -28.78 3.90 -2.03
CA ASP A 248 -30.10 4.53 -2.04
C ASP A 248 -30.55 5.11 -3.40
N ASP A 249 -29.68 5.69 -4.25
CA ASP A 249 -30.28 6.51 -5.33
C ASP A 249 -29.56 6.81 -6.67
N GLN A 250 -28.52 6.10 -7.11
CA GLN A 250 -27.95 6.38 -8.46
C GLN A 250 -27.60 5.17 -9.33
N GLN A 251 -27.69 3.93 -8.82
CA GLN A 251 -27.24 2.73 -9.55
C GLN A 251 -28.20 1.55 -9.47
N ILE A 252 -29.50 1.81 -9.25
CA ILE A 252 -30.53 0.76 -9.09
C ILE A 252 -30.57 -0.18 -10.31
N CYS A 253 -30.43 0.36 -11.53
CA CYS A 253 -30.40 -0.45 -12.76
C CYS A 253 -29.16 -1.34 -12.84
N LEU A 254 -27.96 -0.79 -12.64
CA LEU A 254 -26.69 -1.54 -12.65
C LEU A 254 -26.69 -2.65 -11.58
N THR A 255 -27.26 -2.34 -10.42
CA THR A 255 -27.39 -3.26 -9.29
C THR A 255 -28.34 -4.42 -9.62
N ARG A 256 -29.48 -4.14 -10.24
CA ARG A 256 -30.42 -5.18 -10.67
C ARG A 256 -29.80 -6.09 -11.73
N ASP A 257 -29.15 -5.49 -12.73
CA ASP A 257 -28.54 -6.24 -13.83
C ASP A 257 -27.38 -7.12 -13.32
N PHE A 258 -26.58 -6.60 -12.38
CA PHE A 258 -25.53 -7.36 -11.69
C PHE A 258 -26.08 -8.55 -10.89
N THR A 259 -27.15 -8.34 -10.10
CA THR A 259 -27.77 -9.43 -9.32
C THR A 259 -28.35 -10.51 -10.22
N GLN A 260 -29.07 -10.13 -11.28
CA GLN A 260 -29.57 -11.10 -12.25
C GLN A 260 -28.43 -11.89 -12.87
N ARG A 261 -27.31 -11.24 -13.20
CA ARG A 261 -26.14 -11.89 -13.76
C ARG A 261 -25.46 -12.84 -12.78
N ILE A 262 -25.32 -12.46 -11.49
CA ILE A 262 -24.83 -13.38 -10.45
C ILE A 262 -25.72 -14.61 -10.35
N LEU A 263 -27.05 -14.43 -10.26
CA LEU A 263 -27.98 -15.55 -10.15
C LEU A 263 -27.90 -16.49 -11.36
N GLN A 264 -27.74 -15.94 -12.56
CA GLN A 264 -27.54 -16.72 -13.78
C GLN A 264 -26.22 -17.50 -13.77
N VAL A 265 -25.10 -16.86 -13.41
CA VAL A 265 -23.79 -17.52 -13.34
C VAL A 265 -23.78 -18.61 -12.26
N MET A 266 -24.35 -18.32 -11.09
CA MET A 266 -24.46 -19.27 -9.98
C MET A 266 -25.29 -20.49 -10.35
N SER A 267 -26.44 -20.28 -10.98
CA SER A 267 -27.32 -21.35 -11.45
C SER A 267 -26.62 -22.26 -12.46
N LYS A 268 -25.85 -21.71 -13.39
CA LYS A 268 -25.04 -22.48 -14.35
C LYS A 268 -24.01 -23.40 -13.69
N HIS A 269 -23.55 -23.07 -12.49
CA HIS A 269 -22.55 -23.85 -11.74
C HIS A 269 -23.16 -24.65 -10.59
N GLY A 270 -24.50 -24.81 -10.55
CA GLY A 270 -25.19 -25.64 -9.56
C GLY A 270 -25.60 -24.94 -8.27
N VAL A 271 -25.39 -23.64 -8.12
CA VAL A 271 -25.85 -22.87 -6.95
C VAL A 271 -27.23 -22.29 -7.24
N GLN A 272 -28.25 -22.75 -6.52
CA GLN A 272 -29.64 -22.33 -6.70
C GLN A 272 -30.11 -21.47 -5.53
N PHE A 273 -30.65 -20.29 -5.84
CA PHE A 273 -31.30 -19.42 -4.85
C PHE A 273 -32.80 -19.70 -4.86
N ASN A 274 -33.32 -20.27 -3.76
CA ASN A 274 -34.69 -20.77 -3.68
C ASN A 274 -35.69 -19.72 -3.14
N SER A 275 -35.25 -18.49 -2.89
CA SER A 275 -36.12 -17.38 -2.47
C SER A 275 -35.79 -16.08 -3.20
N SER A 276 -36.76 -15.17 -3.27
CA SER A 276 -36.50 -13.78 -3.65
C SER A 276 -35.64 -13.09 -2.58
N PRO A 277 -34.70 -12.22 -2.97
CA PRO A 277 -33.87 -11.51 -2.01
C PRO A 277 -34.72 -10.63 -1.11
N ILE A 278 -34.34 -10.58 0.17
CA ILE A 278 -34.80 -9.50 1.05
C ILE A 278 -34.05 -8.24 0.61
N GLU A 279 -34.75 -7.31 -0.03
CA GLU A 279 -34.17 -6.06 -0.50
C GLU A 279 -34.12 -5.01 0.62
N LYS A 280 -32.96 -4.37 0.77
CA LYS A 280 -32.74 -3.24 1.68
C LYS A 280 -32.08 -2.10 0.92
N TYR A 281 -32.53 -0.88 1.23
CA TYR A 281 -32.13 0.35 0.58
C TYR A 281 -31.66 1.29 1.68
N ASP A 282 -30.35 1.56 1.74
CA ASP A 282 -29.79 2.53 2.66
C ASP A 282 -28.61 3.26 2.04
N ALA A 283 -28.34 4.44 2.59
CA ALA A 283 -27.09 5.11 2.37
C ALA A 283 -25.90 4.28 2.89
N ALA A 284 -24.85 4.15 2.08
CA ALA A 284 -23.61 3.48 2.43
C ALA A 284 -22.76 4.32 3.41
N ILE A 285 -23.30 4.59 4.60
CA ILE A 285 -22.64 5.34 5.68
C ILE A 285 -22.44 4.39 6.86
N LEU A 286 -21.28 4.47 7.50
CA LEU A 286 -20.84 3.53 8.53
C LEU A 286 -21.89 3.26 9.64
N PRO A 287 -22.53 4.25 10.29
CA PRO A 287 -23.51 3.98 11.34
C PRO A 287 -24.74 3.22 10.85
N THR A 288 -25.23 3.56 9.65
CA THR A 288 -26.38 2.90 9.01
C THR A 288 -26.05 1.46 8.65
N MET A 289 -24.86 1.23 8.07
CA MET A 289 -24.35 -0.12 7.78
C MET A 289 -24.19 -0.97 9.04
N LEU A 290 -23.67 -0.39 10.13
CA LEU A 290 -23.51 -1.11 11.39
C LEU A 290 -24.87 -1.56 11.96
N ALA A 291 -25.88 -0.67 11.95
CA ALA A 291 -27.23 -0.99 12.37
C ALA A 291 -27.86 -2.08 11.47
N ARG A 292 -27.71 -1.93 10.15
CA ARG A 292 -28.26 -2.87 9.17
C ARG A 292 -27.64 -4.26 9.31
N MET A 293 -26.32 -4.38 9.46
CA MET A 293 -25.67 -5.67 9.66
C MET A 293 -26.18 -6.41 10.90
N ASN A 294 -26.52 -5.70 11.97
CA ASN A 294 -27.13 -6.31 13.15
C ASN A 294 -28.57 -6.76 12.89
N GLU A 295 -29.35 -6.01 12.12
CA GLU A 295 -30.69 -6.44 11.68
C GLU A 295 -30.60 -7.67 10.77
N LEU A 296 -29.68 -7.70 9.79
CA LEU A 296 -29.53 -8.82 8.85
C LEU A 296 -29.12 -10.11 9.55
N LYS A 297 -28.33 -10.04 10.63
CA LYS A 297 -28.05 -11.20 11.50
C LYS A 297 -29.32 -11.81 12.09
N MET A 298 -30.29 -10.96 12.49
CA MET A 298 -31.55 -11.43 13.07
C MET A 298 -32.44 -12.13 12.05
N LEU A 299 -32.27 -11.84 10.76
CA LEU A 299 -33.04 -12.45 9.68
C LEU A 299 -32.63 -13.90 9.35
N ARG A 300 -31.50 -14.38 9.88
CA ARG A 300 -30.92 -15.71 9.59
C ARG A 300 -30.73 -15.96 8.09
N CYS A 301 -30.23 -14.95 7.38
CA CYS A 301 -29.82 -15.12 5.98
C CYS A 301 -28.58 -16.02 5.91
N GLU A 302 -28.56 -16.94 4.95
CA GLU A 302 -27.43 -17.80 4.62
C GLU A 302 -26.36 -17.02 3.84
N VAL A 303 -26.80 -16.07 2.99
CA VAL A 303 -25.94 -15.20 2.19
C VAL A 303 -26.44 -13.76 2.24
N ILE A 304 -25.51 -12.81 2.34
CA ILE A 304 -25.77 -11.37 2.23
C ILE A 304 -24.89 -10.85 1.08
N ILE A 305 -25.52 -10.18 0.11
CA ILE A 305 -24.84 -9.52 -1.00
C ILE A 305 -24.96 -8.01 -0.79
N ASP A 306 -23.87 -7.40 -0.34
CA ASP A 306 -23.79 -5.95 -0.14
C ASP A 306 -23.14 -5.29 -1.36
N ILE A 307 -23.89 -4.39 -2.01
CA ILE A 307 -23.39 -3.60 -3.13
C ILE A 307 -23.09 -2.20 -2.60
N LEU A 308 -21.83 -1.81 -2.68
CA LEU A 308 -21.32 -0.53 -2.20
C LEU A 308 -20.85 0.30 -3.39
N ASP A 309 -21.26 1.55 -3.42
CA ASP A 309 -20.94 2.59 -4.39
C ASP A 309 -19.50 3.11 -4.24
N GLN A 310 -18.96 3.17 -3.03
CA GLN A 310 -17.56 3.49 -2.76
C GLN A 310 -16.99 2.59 -1.68
N VAL A 311 -16.02 1.73 -1.99
CA VAL A 311 -15.39 0.87 -0.98
C VAL A 311 -14.16 1.56 -0.39
N GLY A 312 -14.36 2.37 0.65
CA GLY A 312 -13.29 2.68 1.59
C GLY A 312 -12.94 1.44 2.45
N ASP A 313 -11.67 1.29 2.80
CA ASP A 313 -11.21 0.16 3.63
C ASP A 313 -11.92 0.11 5.00
N GLU A 314 -12.32 1.28 5.53
CA GLU A 314 -13.06 1.38 6.80
C GLU A 314 -14.42 0.68 6.75
N MET A 315 -15.21 0.88 5.68
CA MET A 315 -16.51 0.23 5.54
C MET A 315 -16.38 -1.27 5.34
N TYR A 316 -15.45 -1.71 4.50
CA TYR A 316 -15.16 -3.13 4.31
C TYR A 316 -14.72 -3.80 5.62
N ASN A 317 -13.83 -3.15 6.37
CA ASN A 317 -13.36 -3.66 7.66
C ASN A 317 -14.49 -3.70 8.71
N ALA A 318 -15.37 -2.70 8.74
CA ALA A 318 -16.51 -2.69 9.63
C ALA A 318 -17.50 -3.82 9.33
N VAL A 319 -17.83 -4.04 8.06
CA VAL A 319 -18.65 -5.19 7.62
C VAL A 319 -17.98 -6.49 8.05
N LYS A 320 -16.67 -6.65 7.81
CA LYS A 320 -15.91 -7.86 8.19
C LYS A 320 -15.89 -8.10 9.70
N GLN A 321 -15.69 -7.06 10.51
CA GLN A 321 -15.66 -7.17 11.97
C GLN A 321 -17.04 -7.48 12.55
N LEU A 322 -18.08 -6.77 12.10
CA LEU A 322 -19.43 -7.00 12.58
C LEU A 322 -19.95 -8.36 12.17
N ALA A 323 -19.71 -8.75 10.93
CA ALA A 323 -20.28 -9.95 10.37
C ALA A 323 -20.08 -11.16 11.29
N LYS A 324 -18.88 -11.40 11.85
CA LYS A 324 -18.51 -12.75 12.35
C LYS A 324 -18.96 -13.86 11.36
N ILE A 325 -19.15 -13.51 10.09
CA ILE A 325 -19.58 -14.39 9.00
C ILE A 325 -18.32 -15.07 8.50
N LYS A 326 -18.44 -16.36 8.17
CA LYS A 326 -17.33 -17.21 7.77
C LYS A 326 -16.47 -16.59 6.67
N ILE A 327 -17.05 -15.83 5.73
CA ILE A 327 -16.31 -15.26 4.60
C ILE A 327 -16.92 -13.92 4.12
N VAL A 328 -16.07 -12.90 3.93
CA VAL A 328 -16.42 -11.61 3.30
C VAL A 328 -15.46 -11.37 2.13
N LYS A 329 -15.99 -11.24 0.91
CA LYS A 329 -15.17 -11.07 -0.31
C LYS A 329 -15.57 -9.80 -1.07
N LYS A 330 -14.58 -8.96 -1.39
CA LYS A 330 -14.76 -7.77 -2.25
C LYS A 330 -14.70 -8.23 -3.70
N LEU A 331 -15.69 -7.84 -4.50
CA LEU A 331 -15.74 -8.14 -5.93
C LEU A 331 -15.69 -6.85 -6.74
N ASN A 332 -15.04 -6.92 -7.90
CA ASN A 332 -15.11 -5.84 -8.86
C ASN A 332 -16.17 -6.16 -9.91
N ILE A 333 -17.21 -5.33 -9.96
CA ILE A 333 -18.40 -5.50 -10.82
C ILE A 333 -18.01 -5.49 -12.31
N LEU A 334 -16.88 -4.87 -12.67
CA LEU A 334 -16.41 -4.72 -14.06
C LEU A 334 -15.68 -5.95 -14.64
N LEU A 335 -15.27 -6.92 -13.81
CA LEU A 335 -14.32 -7.97 -14.22
C LEU A 335 -14.92 -9.37 -14.45
N ASP A 336 -16.25 -9.53 -14.48
CA ASP A 336 -16.90 -10.86 -14.62
C ASP A 336 -16.41 -11.90 -13.58
N ASP A 337 -15.97 -11.42 -12.41
CA ASP A 337 -15.40 -12.21 -11.30
C ASP A 337 -16.43 -13.07 -10.56
N CYS A 338 -17.62 -13.30 -11.12
CA CYS A 338 -18.67 -14.10 -10.49
C CYS A 338 -18.21 -15.54 -10.21
N HIS A 339 -17.28 -16.07 -11.03
CA HIS A 339 -16.66 -17.38 -10.80
C HIS A 339 -15.85 -17.44 -9.50
N GLN A 340 -15.38 -16.31 -8.97
CA GLN A 340 -14.62 -16.27 -7.72
C GLN A 340 -15.48 -16.51 -6.46
N LEU A 341 -16.81 -16.40 -6.58
CA LEU A 341 -17.75 -16.72 -5.49
C LEU A 341 -18.07 -18.21 -5.41
N ILE A 342 -17.85 -18.94 -6.51
CA ILE A 342 -18.16 -20.35 -6.62
C ILE A 342 -17.45 -21.18 -5.52
N PRO A 343 -16.13 -21.04 -5.29
CA PRO A 343 -15.44 -21.75 -4.21
C PRO A 343 -15.94 -21.39 -2.81
N LEU A 344 -16.39 -20.15 -2.64
CA LEU A 344 -16.90 -19.58 -1.39
C LEU A 344 -18.17 -20.29 -0.92
N VAL A 345 -19.05 -20.57 -1.88
CA VAL A 345 -20.35 -21.19 -1.68
C VAL A 345 -20.23 -22.71 -1.66
N SER A 346 -19.22 -23.27 -2.32
CA SER A 346 -19.16 -24.71 -2.57
C SER A 346 -18.15 -25.53 -1.77
N SER A 347 -17.14 -24.94 -1.12
CA SER A 347 -16.09 -25.73 -0.42
C SER A 347 -15.55 -26.88 -1.30
N LEU A 348 -14.85 -26.49 -2.38
CA LEU A 348 -14.51 -27.30 -3.57
C LEU A 348 -14.02 -28.74 -3.33
N ASN A 349 -14.92 -29.71 -3.21
CA ASN A 349 -14.60 -31.14 -3.28
C ASN A 349 -14.09 -31.52 -4.69
N SER A 350 -12.77 -31.66 -4.89
CA SER A 350 -12.21 -32.36 -6.05
C SER A 350 -11.51 -33.65 -5.60
N PRO A 351 -11.93 -34.84 -6.07
CA PRO A 351 -11.29 -36.09 -5.69
C PRO A 351 -10.02 -36.32 -6.52
N THR A 352 -8.86 -35.98 -5.97
CA THR A 352 -7.67 -36.79 -6.25
C THR A 352 -7.60 -37.87 -5.19
N SER A 353 -8.20 -39.03 -5.47
CA SER A 353 -8.10 -40.20 -4.61
C SER A 353 -6.64 -40.61 -4.49
N ARG A 354 -5.99 -40.22 -3.39
CA ARG A 354 -4.77 -40.86 -2.91
C ARG A 354 -5.17 -41.97 -1.94
N SER A 355 -4.46 -43.08 -1.98
CA SER A 355 -4.67 -44.23 -1.10
C SER A 355 -4.38 -43.93 0.37
N ASP A 356 -3.61 -42.89 0.65
CA ASP A 356 -3.17 -42.50 1.99
C ASP A 356 -3.83 -41.18 2.42
N VAL A 357 -4.31 -41.13 3.68
CA VAL A 357 -4.93 -39.94 4.28
C VAL A 357 -3.83 -39.03 4.84
N PHE A 358 -3.62 -37.88 4.21
CA PHE A 358 -2.72 -36.83 4.69
C PHE A 358 -3.52 -35.62 5.17
N MET A 359 -3.04 -34.96 6.22
CA MET A 359 -3.54 -33.66 6.67
C MET A 359 -2.50 -32.60 6.32
N PHE A 360 -2.90 -31.55 5.62
CA PHE A 360 -2.03 -30.44 5.23
C PHE A 360 -2.26 -29.26 6.17
N PHE A 361 -1.19 -28.67 6.67
CA PHE A 361 -1.24 -27.45 7.47
C PHE A 361 -0.60 -26.29 6.72
N GLY A 362 -1.31 -25.19 6.61
CA GLY A 362 -0.78 -23.90 6.20
C GLY A 362 -0.56 -23.01 7.43
N ILE A 363 0.65 -22.54 7.62
CA ILE A 363 0.99 -21.64 8.73
C ILE A 363 1.49 -20.34 8.14
N GLY A 364 0.98 -19.22 8.63
CA GLY A 364 1.49 -17.89 8.27
C GLY A 364 1.42 -16.94 9.44
N TYR A 365 2.17 -15.85 9.33
CA TYR A 365 2.15 -14.75 10.27
C TYR A 365 2.21 -13.42 9.53
N THR A 366 1.59 -12.40 10.11
CA THR A 366 1.55 -11.05 9.55
C THR A 366 1.90 -10.05 10.64
N HIS A 367 2.92 -9.24 10.39
CA HIS A 367 3.23 -8.07 11.20
C HIS A 367 2.40 -6.88 10.73
N ILE A 368 1.93 -6.04 11.66
CA ILE A 368 1.24 -4.80 11.31
C ILE A 368 2.30 -3.76 10.97
N ALA A 369 2.30 -3.29 9.73
CA ALA A 369 3.29 -2.35 9.24
C ALA A 369 3.31 -1.05 10.07
N PHE A 370 4.51 -0.52 10.30
CA PHE A 370 4.76 0.80 10.92
C PHE A 370 4.22 0.99 12.36
N SER A 371 3.99 -0.09 13.11
CA SER A 371 3.64 -0.01 14.54
C SER A 371 4.43 -1.04 15.34
N SER A 372 5.32 -0.57 16.22
CA SER A 372 6.04 -1.41 17.17
C SER A 372 5.18 -1.87 18.35
N GLU A 373 4.00 -1.27 18.52
CA GLU A 373 3.12 -1.49 19.68
C GLU A 373 2.00 -2.49 19.40
N ARG A 374 1.75 -2.83 18.12
CA ARG A 374 0.68 -3.75 17.74
C ARG A 374 1.20 -5.19 17.66
N ALA A 375 0.44 -6.10 18.24
CA ALA A 375 0.76 -7.52 18.22
C ALA A 375 0.77 -8.08 16.79
N SER A 376 1.68 -9.02 16.54
CA SER A 376 1.73 -9.79 15.30
C SER A 376 0.62 -10.84 15.31
N ILE A 377 0.05 -11.15 14.14
CA ILE A 377 -1.03 -12.12 14.02
C ILE A 377 -0.47 -13.39 13.37
N ALA A 378 -0.53 -14.52 14.07
CA ALA A 378 -0.26 -15.83 13.51
C ALA A 378 -1.57 -16.54 13.17
N PHE A 379 -1.58 -17.31 12.09
CA PHE A 379 -2.73 -18.13 11.69
C PHE A 379 -2.28 -19.53 11.26
N ILE A 380 -3.13 -20.51 11.53
CA ILE A 380 -2.94 -21.91 11.14
C ILE A 380 -4.25 -22.35 10.47
N CYS A 381 -4.14 -22.87 9.25
CA CYS A 381 -5.22 -23.60 8.58
C CYS A 381 -4.80 -25.07 8.42
N GLY A 382 -5.77 -25.99 8.49
CA GLY A 382 -5.55 -27.42 8.34
C GLY A 382 -6.61 -28.01 7.42
N SER A 383 -6.23 -28.92 6.52
CA SER A 383 -7.21 -29.64 5.70
C SER A 383 -8.09 -30.54 6.57
N THR A 384 -9.37 -30.59 6.24
CA THR A 384 -10.39 -31.28 7.05
C THR A 384 -11.05 -32.47 6.33
N ASP A 385 -10.69 -32.69 5.06
CA ASP A 385 -11.18 -33.78 4.23
C ASP A 385 -10.03 -34.49 3.50
N SER A 386 -10.30 -35.70 3.00
CA SER A 386 -9.33 -36.49 2.23
C SER A 386 -9.00 -35.91 0.86
N THR A 387 -9.82 -34.96 0.38
CA THR A 387 -9.61 -34.21 -0.86
C THR A 387 -8.73 -32.97 -0.67
N ASN A 388 -8.42 -32.61 0.59
CA ASN A 388 -7.62 -31.45 0.98
C ASN A 388 -8.15 -30.12 0.45
N SER A 389 -9.47 -30.04 0.34
CA SER A 389 -10.20 -28.89 -0.20
C SER A 389 -10.81 -27.99 0.85
N LYS A 390 -10.97 -28.48 2.09
CA LYS A 390 -11.70 -27.78 3.15
C LYS A 390 -10.83 -27.43 4.34
#